data_AF-A0A8T1RXP7-F1
#
_entry.id   AF-A0A8T1RXP7-F1
#
_cell.length_a   1.000
_cell.length_b   1.000
_cell.length_c   1.000
_cell.angle_alpha   90.00
_cell.angle_beta   90.00
_cell.angle_gamma   90.00
#
_symmetry.space_group_name_H-M   'P 1'
#
loop_
_entity.id
_entity.type
_entity.pdbx_description
1 polymer ?
#
loop_
_entity_poly.entity_id
_entity_poly.type
_entity_poly.pdbx_seq_one_letter_code
_entity_poly.pdbx_strand_id
1 'polypeptide(L)'
;LFCLQHQLSNDVSCAVLPLQDHYQQSGLEGFVEDKIKSLEKEIEKCFAQLEQPLNEGVKQAKLSHQKAFSRLLTRDTGYQGFHMTLKAVCQKSGVYASRTFARIDLNGALAQPIYDKINPMFASIFRIQTGTRASLKPCLDMFKDSVQEKIREVGKKSQVTSDNCKLNFFIEETNIILRTLEREILKKKMDVYQSLPLSVQSDLKPYYEEAAKIQG
;
A
#
# COMPACT_ATOMS: atom_id res chain seq x y z
N LEU A 1 -11.39 -32.38 31.77
CA LEU A 1 -11.11 -31.37 30.74
C LEU A 1 -12.27 -31.17 29.76
N PHE A 2 -12.86 -32.23 29.20
CA PHE A 2 -13.97 -32.11 28.24
C PHE A 2 -15.23 -31.40 28.78
N CYS A 3 -15.63 -31.62 30.04
CA CYS A 3 -16.77 -30.90 30.63
C CYS A 3 -16.52 -29.40 30.83
N LEU A 4 -15.30 -28.99 31.21
CA LEU A 4 -14.96 -27.57 31.39
C LEU A 4 -14.96 -26.79 30.07
N GLN A 5 -14.54 -27.44 28.98
CA GLN A 5 -14.51 -26.84 27.64
C GLN A 5 -15.92 -26.69 27.05
N HIS A 6 -16.81 -27.63 27.33
CA HIS A 6 -18.22 -27.58 26.93
C HIS A 6 -19.03 -26.54 27.73
N GLN A 7 -18.66 -26.32 29.00
CA GLN A 7 -19.30 -25.33 29.87
C GLN A 7 -18.88 -23.90 29.50
N LEU A 8 -17.57 -23.67 29.23
CA LEU A 8 -17.07 -22.40 28.71
C LEU A 8 -17.66 -22.05 27.33
N SER A 9 -17.86 -23.04 26.46
CA SER A 9 -18.48 -22.82 25.14
C SER A 9 -19.98 -22.49 25.23
N ASN A 10 -20.70 -23.10 26.18
CA ASN A 10 -22.12 -22.82 26.41
C ASN A 10 -22.34 -21.47 27.10
N ASP A 11 -21.47 -21.09 28.05
CA ASP A 11 -21.54 -19.79 28.73
C ASP A 11 -21.20 -18.63 27.77
N VAL A 12 -20.26 -18.83 26.83
CA VAL A 12 -19.97 -17.88 25.75
C VAL A 12 -21.18 -17.78 24.80
N SER A 13 -21.78 -18.90 24.39
CA SER A 13 -22.93 -18.89 23.48
C SER A 13 -24.18 -18.25 24.08
N CYS A 14 -24.41 -18.41 25.39
CA CYS A 14 -25.57 -17.83 26.08
C CYS A 14 -25.42 -16.31 26.32
N ALA A 15 -24.18 -15.80 26.32
CA ALA A 15 -23.85 -14.41 26.58
C ALA A 15 -23.63 -13.55 25.31
N VAL A 16 -23.51 -14.18 24.14
CA VAL A 16 -23.28 -13.54 22.84
C VAL A 16 -24.59 -13.16 22.13
N LEU A 17 -25.62 -14.01 22.19
CA LEU A 17 -26.89 -13.79 21.50
C LEU A 17 -27.67 -12.53 21.97
N PRO A 18 -27.83 -12.27 23.29
CA PRO A 18 -28.57 -11.08 23.76
C PRO A 18 -27.83 -9.76 23.49
N LEU A 19 -26.53 -9.82 23.18
CA LEU A 19 -25.69 -8.65 22.95
C LEU A 19 -25.54 -8.30 21.48
N GLN A 20 -25.61 -9.28 20.58
CA GLN A 20 -25.74 -8.98 19.15
C GLN A 20 -26.95 -8.05 18.92
N ASP A 21 -28.07 -8.31 19.61
CA ASP A 21 -29.25 -7.44 19.62
C ASP A 21 -29.01 -6.09 20.31
N HIS A 22 -28.35 -6.07 21.48
CA HIS A 22 -28.13 -4.83 22.25
C HIS A 22 -27.16 -3.86 21.56
N TYR A 23 -26.19 -4.38 20.79
CA TYR A 23 -25.24 -3.58 20.03
C TYR A 23 -25.80 -3.13 18.67
N GLN A 24 -26.61 -3.96 18.00
CA GLN A 24 -27.39 -3.51 16.84
C GLN A 24 -28.38 -2.40 17.23
N GLN A 25 -29.01 -2.49 18.40
CA GLN A 25 -29.87 -1.43 18.95
C GLN A 25 -29.09 -0.21 19.46
N SER A 26 -27.81 -0.34 19.84
CA SER A 26 -26.99 0.76 20.37
C SER A 26 -26.57 1.81 19.33
N GLY A 27 -26.80 1.54 18.04
CA GLY A 27 -26.32 2.36 16.93
C GLY A 27 -24.80 2.32 16.73
N LEU A 28 -24.08 1.40 17.39
CA LEU A 28 -22.64 1.24 17.21
C LEU A 28 -22.29 0.85 15.77
N GLU A 29 -23.04 -0.06 15.16
CA GLU A 29 -22.84 -0.50 13.77
C GLU A 29 -22.92 0.68 12.80
N GLY A 30 -24.03 1.43 12.81
CA GLY A 30 -24.19 2.62 11.97
C GLY A 30 -23.14 3.71 12.25
N PHE A 31 -22.73 3.90 13.49
CA PHE A 31 -21.65 4.82 13.83
C PHE A 31 -20.30 4.39 13.23
N VAL A 32 -19.97 3.09 13.32
CA VAL A 32 -18.73 2.55 12.75
C VAL A 32 -18.76 2.70 11.23
N GLU A 33 -19.88 2.39 10.57
CA GLU A 33 -20.04 2.61 9.13
C GLU A 33 -19.82 4.07 8.72
N ASP A 34 -20.39 5.01 9.46
CA ASP A 34 -20.21 6.44 9.17
C ASP A 34 -18.76 6.90 9.40
N LYS A 35 -18.08 6.32 10.40
CA LYS A 35 -16.65 6.54 10.62
C LYS A 35 -15.79 5.92 9.52
N ILE A 36 -16.17 4.77 8.97
CA ILE A 36 -15.50 4.18 7.79
C ILE A 36 -15.62 5.12 6.59
N LYS A 37 -16.84 5.58 6.26
CA LYS A 37 -17.07 6.55 5.16
C LYS A 37 -16.27 7.85 5.34
N SER A 38 -16.15 8.31 6.58
CA SER A 38 -15.36 9.49 6.91
C SER A 38 -13.86 9.24 6.72
N LEU A 39 -13.38 8.07 7.15
CA LEU A 39 -12.00 7.63 6.96
C LEU A 39 -11.65 7.51 5.47
N GLU A 40 -12.52 6.92 4.65
CA GLU A 40 -12.34 6.83 3.20
C GLU A 40 -12.11 8.20 2.56
N LYS A 41 -12.93 9.19 2.90
CA LYS A 41 -12.78 10.58 2.39
C LYS A 41 -11.46 11.22 2.81
N GLU A 42 -11.01 10.99 4.04
CA GLU A 42 -9.72 11.53 4.49
C GLU A 42 -8.54 10.83 3.80
N ILE A 43 -8.66 9.52 3.56
CA ILE A 43 -7.67 8.75 2.79
C ILE A 43 -7.61 9.26 1.34
N GLU A 44 -8.75 9.49 0.69
CA GLU A 44 -8.80 10.06 -0.67
C GLU A 44 -8.08 11.40 -0.75
N LYS A 45 -8.28 12.30 0.23
CA LYS A 45 -7.57 13.59 0.30
C LYS A 45 -6.05 13.42 0.46
N CYS A 46 -5.61 12.41 1.20
CA CYS A 46 -4.18 12.10 1.32
C CYS A 46 -3.59 11.71 -0.04
N PHE A 47 -4.27 10.82 -0.77
CA PHE A 47 -3.78 10.30 -2.05
C PHE A 47 -3.99 11.24 -3.24
N ALA A 48 -4.95 12.16 -3.19
CA ALA A 48 -5.16 13.19 -4.22
C ALA A 48 -3.88 14.03 -4.46
N GLN A 49 -3.04 14.18 -3.44
CA GLN A 49 -1.78 14.90 -3.53
C GLN A 49 -0.73 14.20 -4.42
N LEU A 50 -0.96 12.94 -4.84
CA LEU A 50 -0.08 12.22 -5.76
C LEU A 50 -0.32 12.55 -7.24
N GLU A 51 -1.47 13.11 -7.59
CA GLU A 51 -1.84 13.32 -9.00
C GLU A 51 -0.85 14.25 -9.71
N GLN A 52 -0.54 15.40 -9.11
CA GLN A 52 0.42 16.35 -9.65
C GLN A 52 1.83 15.76 -9.82
N PRO A 53 2.49 15.19 -8.78
CA PRO A 53 3.84 14.64 -8.93
C PRO A 53 3.90 13.44 -9.88
N LEU A 54 2.86 12.63 -9.98
CA LEU A 54 2.77 11.57 -11.00
C LEU A 54 2.80 12.17 -12.42
N ASN A 55 1.96 13.18 -12.67
CA ASN A 55 1.91 13.86 -13.97
C ASN A 55 3.22 14.56 -14.32
N GLU A 56 3.85 15.24 -13.36
CA GLU A 56 5.16 15.84 -13.54
C GLU A 56 6.25 14.80 -13.80
N GLY A 57 6.20 13.68 -13.08
CA GLY A 57 7.12 12.56 -13.26
C GLY A 57 7.05 11.99 -14.67
N VAL A 58 5.84 11.77 -15.19
CA VAL A 58 5.62 11.30 -16.57
C VAL A 58 6.13 12.31 -17.59
N LYS A 59 5.85 13.61 -17.41
CA LYS A 59 6.39 14.67 -18.28
C LYS A 59 7.91 14.66 -18.27
N GLN A 60 8.53 14.54 -17.10
CA GLN A 60 9.98 14.52 -16.96
C GLN A 60 10.60 13.26 -17.56
N ALA A 61 9.96 12.10 -17.43
CA ALA A 61 10.40 10.86 -18.09
C ALA A 61 10.42 11.02 -19.60
N LYS A 62 9.35 11.59 -20.18
CA LYS A 62 9.27 11.90 -21.62
C LYS A 62 10.35 12.88 -22.06
N LEU A 63 10.69 13.89 -21.27
CA LEU A 63 11.73 14.86 -21.64
C LEU A 63 13.16 14.30 -21.51
N SER A 64 13.38 13.35 -20.59
CA SER A 64 14.72 12.88 -20.23
C SER A 64 15.09 11.49 -20.77
N HIS A 65 14.17 10.77 -21.41
CA HIS A 65 14.39 9.39 -21.88
C HIS A 65 15.65 9.21 -22.74
N GLN A 66 15.90 10.09 -23.71
CA GLN A 66 17.10 10.01 -24.56
C GLN A 66 18.39 10.12 -23.75
N LYS A 67 18.44 11.05 -22.80
CA LYS A 67 19.58 11.23 -21.90
C LYS A 67 19.76 10.01 -20.99
N ALA A 68 18.66 9.47 -20.47
CA ALA A 68 18.69 8.28 -19.63
C ALA A 68 19.26 7.07 -20.40
N PHE A 69 18.81 6.85 -21.64
CA PHE A 69 19.30 5.78 -22.50
C PHE A 69 20.75 5.99 -22.92
N SER A 70 21.13 7.21 -23.32
CA SER A 70 22.53 7.52 -23.63
C SER A 70 23.44 7.18 -22.46
N ARG A 71 23.08 7.55 -21.22
CA ARG A 71 23.86 7.21 -20.03
C ARG A 71 23.97 5.70 -19.79
N LEU A 72 22.89 4.94 -20.02
CA LEU A 72 22.88 3.49 -19.82
C LEU A 72 23.64 2.72 -20.90
N LEU A 73 23.69 3.25 -22.12
CA LEU A 73 24.23 2.57 -23.29
C LEU A 73 25.62 3.08 -23.69
N THR A 74 26.09 4.17 -23.10
CA THR A 74 27.47 4.65 -23.28
C THR A 74 28.44 3.70 -22.58
N ARG A 75 29.58 3.42 -23.23
CA ARG A 75 30.64 2.59 -22.68
C ARG A 75 31.96 3.35 -22.69
N ASP A 76 32.72 3.20 -21.60
CA ASP A 76 34.08 3.74 -21.48
C ASP A 76 35.11 2.93 -22.30
N THR A 77 34.72 1.73 -22.72
CA THR A 77 35.50 0.80 -23.54
C THR A 77 34.80 0.59 -24.89
N GLY A 78 35.54 0.13 -25.90
CA GLY A 78 35.02 -0.03 -27.26
C GLY A 78 33.72 -0.85 -27.38
N TYR A 79 33.02 -0.67 -28.49
CA TYR A 79 31.69 -1.25 -28.74
C TYR A 79 31.69 -2.69 -29.27
N GLN A 80 32.83 -3.38 -29.22
CA GLN A 80 32.91 -4.77 -29.70
C GLN A 80 31.96 -5.67 -28.90
N GLY A 81 31.11 -6.41 -29.63
CA GLY A 81 30.08 -7.27 -29.04
C GLY A 81 28.91 -6.52 -28.39
N PHE A 82 28.87 -5.19 -28.45
CA PHE A 82 27.81 -4.42 -27.78
C PHE A 82 26.43 -4.68 -28.36
N HIS A 83 26.33 -4.95 -29.66
CA HIS A 83 25.06 -5.33 -30.27
C HIS A 83 24.48 -6.61 -29.63
N MET A 84 25.32 -7.58 -29.20
CA MET A 84 24.86 -8.77 -28.48
C MET A 84 24.31 -8.42 -27.10
N THR A 85 24.92 -7.45 -26.41
CA THR A 85 24.39 -6.92 -25.15
C THR A 85 23.02 -6.26 -25.35
N LEU A 86 22.88 -5.40 -26.36
CA LEU A 86 21.61 -4.74 -26.68
C LEU A 86 20.53 -5.77 -27.06
N LYS A 87 20.89 -6.79 -27.84
CA LYS A 87 20.01 -7.91 -28.17
C LYS A 87 19.56 -8.65 -26.91
N ALA A 88 20.48 -8.93 -25.98
CA ALA A 88 20.16 -9.59 -24.71
C ALA A 88 19.25 -8.73 -23.81
N VAL A 89 19.43 -7.40 -23.80
CA VAL A 89 18.51 -6.46 -23.11
C VAL A 89 17.09 -6.59 -23.68
N CYS A 90 16.96 -6.57 -25.01
CA CYS A 90 15.66 -6.66 -25.68
C CYS A 90 15.00 -8.04 -25.45
N GLN A 91 15.76 -9.14 -25.57
CA GLN A 91 15.28 -10.49 -25.29
C GLN A 91 14.80 -10.69 -23.84
N LYS A 92 15.32 -9.89 -22.91
CA LYS A 92 14.93 -9.88 -21.49
C LYS A 92 14.05 -8.69 -21.14
N SER A 93 13.25 -8.21 -22.10
CA SER A 93 12.23 -7.17 -21.90
C SER A 93 12.77 -5.92 -21.22
N GLY A 94 13.91 -5.42 -21.69
CA GLY A 94 14.50 -4.16 -21.25
C GLY A 94 15.46 -4.27 -20.06
N VAL A 95 15.75 -5.49 -19.56
CA VAL A 95 16.63 -5.70 -18.40
C VAL A 95 17.76 -6.67 -18.71
N TYR A 96 19.00 -6.27 -18.48
CA TYR A 96 20.16 -7.14 -18.58
C TYR A 96 21.07 -6.98 -17.38
N ALA A 97 21.43 -8.11 -16.77
CA ALA A 97 22.43 -8.18 -15.71
C ALA A 97 23.53 -9.15 -16.12
N SER A 98 24.77 -8.74 -15.93
CA SER A 98 25.98 -9.55 -16.14
C SER A 98 26.85 -9.46 -14.89
N ARG A 99 27.74 -10.46 -14.71
CA ARG A 99 28.77 -10.41 -13.68
C ARG A 99 29.90 -9.43 -14.02
N THR A 100 30.08 -9.14 -15.30
CA THR A 100 31.22 -8.36 -15.82
C THR A 100 30.82 -6.96 -16.26
N PHE A 101 29.55 -6.76 -16.63
CA PHE A 101 29.04 -5.46 -17.11
C PHE A 101 28.00 -4.89 -16.15
N ALA A 102 27.90 -3.56 -16.12
CA ALA A 102 26.87 -2.86 -15.38
C ALA A 102 25.48 -3.35 -15.79
N ARG A 103 24.57 -3.42 -14.81
CA ARG A 103 23.16 -3.75 -15.06
C ARG A 103 22.54 -2.67 -15.94
N ILE A 104 21.89 -3.09 -17.01
CA ILE A 104 21.05 -2.23 -17.86
C ILE A 104 19.61 -2.50 -17.47
N ASP A 105 18.88 -1.45 -17.11
CA ASP A 105 17.47 -1.52 -16.76
C ASP A 105 16.75 -0.33 -17.37
N LEU A 106 16.23 -0.53 -18.59
CA LEU A 106 15.57 0.53 -19.36
C LEU A 106 14.25 0.93 -18.69
N ASN A 107 13.51 -0.06 -18.18
CA ASN A 107 12.22 0.15 -17.52
C ASN A 107 12.39 0.97 -16.24
N GLY A 108 13.35 0.57 -15.39
CA GLY A 108 13.69 1.31 -14.18
C GLY A 108 14.17 2.72 -14.48
N ALA A 109 14.99 2.91 -15.50
CA ALA A 109 15.49 4.24 -15.87
C ALA A 109 14.39 5.17 -16.40
N LEU A 110 13.38 4.64 -17.10
CA LEU A 110 12.20 5.41 -17.52
C LEU A 110 11.24 5.69 -16.36
N ALA A 111 11.14 4.80 -15.38
CA ALA A 111 10.35 5.01 -14.18
C ALA A 111 11.04 5.98 -13.19
N GLN A 112 12.36 6.13 -13.26
CA GLN A 112 13.14 6.92 -12.30
C GLN A 112 12.63 8.37 -12.13
N PRO A 113 12.34 9.15 -13.19
CA PRO A 113 11.83 10.50 -13.02
C PRO A 113 10.45 10.56 -12.34
N ILE A 114 9.66 9.48 -12.46
CA ILE A 114 8.40 9.35 -11.72
C ILE A 114 8.70 9.14 -10.24
N TYR A 115 9.59 8.21 -9.91
CA TYR A 115 10.03 7.99 -8.52
C TYR A 115 10.58 9.25 -7.87
N ASP A 116 11.44 10.00 -8.57
CA ASP A 116 12.02 11.24 -8.06
C ASP A 116 10.94 12.26 -7.65
N LYS A 117 9.82 12.28 -8.37
CA LYS A 117 8.68 13.16 -8.08
C LYS A 117 7.74 12.63 -7.01
N ILE A 118 7.45 11.33 -6.98
CA ILE A 118 6.50 10.76 -6.02
C ILE A 118 7.11 10.43 -4.67
N ASN A 119 8.43 10.15 -4.59
CA ASN A 119 9.09 9.69 -3.38
C ASN A 119 8.87 10.64 -2.18
N PRO A 120 9.00 11.98 -2.32
CA PRO A 120 8.72 12.89 -1.20
C PRO A 120 7.28 12.78 -0.69
N MET A 121 6.31 12.67 -1.61
CA MET A 121 4.89 12.56 -1.25
C MET A 121 4.54 11.21 -0.67
N PHE A 122 5.07 10.12 -1.23
CA PHE A 122 4.95 8.77 -0.67
C PHE A 122 5.53 8.71 0.75
N ALA A 123 6.71 9.31 0.97
CA ALA A 123 7.30 9.36 2.30
C ALA A 123 6.41 10.13 3.29
N SER A 124 5.77 11.22 2.85
CA SER A 124 4.86 12.04 3.66
C SER A 124 3.57 11.28 4.02
N ILE A 125 2.88 10.72 3.03
CA ILE A 125 1.59 10.01 3.22
C ILE A 125 1.75 8.81 4.13
N PHE A 126 2.80 8.01 3.91
CA PHE A 126 3.06 6.78 4.67
C PHE A 126 3.98 6.99 5.88
N ARG A 127 4.14 8.23 6.37
CA ARG A 127 4.94 8.51 7.57
C ARG A 127 4.20 8.04 8.81
N ILE A 128 4.75 7.03 9.50
CA ILE A 128 4.10 6.40 10.67
C ILE A 128 4.57 7.01 12.01
N GLN A 129 5.78 7.58 12.08
CA GLN A 129 6.41 7.97 13.36
C GLN A 129 6.04 9.37 13.87
N THR A 130 5.76 10.32 12.98
CA THR A 130 5.35 11.69 13.31
C THR A 130 4.36 12.15 12.26
N GLY A 131 3.07 12.01 12.58
CA GLY A 131 2.00 12.33 11.65
C GLY A 131 1.93 13.83 11.39
N THR A 132 1.92 14.22 10.11
CA THR A 132 1.44 15.54 9.69
C THR A 132 -0.03 15.42 9.31
N ARG A 133 -0.77 16.55 9.18
CA ARG A 133 -2.18 16.53 8.72
C ARG A 133 -2.38 15.81 7.36
N ALA A 134 -1.31 15.58 6.59
CA ALA A 134 -1.36 14.92 5.28
C ALA A 134 -0.97 13.43 5.32
N SER A 135 -0.75 12.85 6.49
CA SER A 135 -0.34 11.44 6.66
C SER A 135 -1.52 10.54 7.04
N LEU A 136 -1.41 9.23 6.72
CA LEU A 136 -2.46 8.26 7.03
C LEU A 136 -2.61 7.99 8.53
N LYS A 137 -1.52 8.12 9.30
CA LYS A 137 -1.48 7.73 10.71
C LYS A 137 -2.49 8.50 11.58
N PRO A 138 -2.57 9.85 11.51
CA PRO A 138 -3.62 10.60 12.20
C PRO A 138 -5.04 10.22 11.79
N CYS A 139 -5.28 9.87 10.52
CA CYS A 139 -6.61 9.44 10.07
C CYS A 139 -7.01 8.12 10.75
N LEU A 140 -6.09 7.15 10.79
CA LEU A 140 -6.30 5.86 11.45
C LEU A 140 -6.45 6.00 12.98
N ASP A 141 -5.64 6.87 13.60
CA ASP A 141 -5.72 7.13 15.03
C ASP A 141 -7.04 7.79 15.42
N MET A 142 -7.48 8.80 14.66
CA MET A 142 -8.76 9.47 14.90
C MET A 142 -9.95 8.51 14.73
N PHE A 143 -9.89 7.62 13.73
CA PHE A 143 -10.89 6.56 13.56
C PHE A 143 -10.89 5.62 14.78
N LYS A 144 -9.71 5.13 15.16
CA LYS A 144 -9.53 4.23 16.32
C LYS A 144 -10.11 4.84 17.58
N ASP A 145 -9.70 6.06 17.91
CA ASP A 145 -10.10 6.73 19.14
C ASP A 145 -11.61 6.97 19.15
N SER A 146 -12.19 7.41 18.02
CA SER A 146 -13.64 7.60 17.89
C SER A 146 -14.42 6.29 18.12
N VAL A 147 -13.97 5.18 17.53
CA VAL A 147 -14.65 3.88 17.65
C VAL A 147 -14.51 3.33 19.07
N GLN A 148 -13.31 3.40 19.66
CA GLN A 148 -13.09 2.94 21.03
C GLN A 148 -13.84 3.77 22.06
N GLU A 149 -13.92 5.09 21.86
CA GLU A 149 -14.74 5.96 22.69
C GLU A 149 -16.21 5.55 22.62
N LYS A 150 -16.74 5.33 21.42
CA LYS A 150 -18.14 4.89 21.23
C LYS A 150 -18.42 3.54 21.89
N ILE A 151 -17.51 2.57 21.77
CA ILE A 151 -17.62 1.27 22.45
C ILE A 151 -17.71 1.48 23.97
N ARG A 152 -16.85 2.33 24.54
CA ARG A 152 -16.86 2.64 25.98
C ARG A 152 -18.14 3.36 26.41
N GLU A 153 -18.69 4.25 25.59
CA GLU A 153 -19.96 4.92 25.86
C GLU A 153 -21.14 3.95 25.91
N VAL A 154 -21.22 3.02 24.95
CA VAL A 154 -22.25 1.99 24.94
C VAL A 154 -22.12 1.09 26.18
N GLY A 155 -20.89 0.73 26.52
CA GLY A 155 -20.58 -0.06 27.71
C GLY A 155 -20.93 0.60 29.05
N LYS A 156 -20.76 1.92 29.18
CA LYS A 156 -21.11 2.65 30.42
C LYS A 156 -22.61 2.69 30.68
N LYS A 157 -23.44 2.49 29.66
CA LYS A 157 -24.91 2.48 29.78
C LYS A 157 -25.46 1.13 30.25
N SER A 158 -24.67 0.05 30.22
CA SER A 158 -25.07 -1.26 30.73
C SER A 158 -24.45 -1.52 32.10
N GLN A 159 -25.28 -1.82 33.10
CA GLN A 159 -24.93 -1.77 34.51
C GLN A 159 -24.25 -3.05 35.05
N VAL A 160 -23.78 -3.97 34.20
CA VAL A 160 -23.41 -5.35 34.56
C VAL A 160 -21.91 -5.64 34.37
N THR A 161 -21.28 -6.29 35.34
CA THR A 161 -19.83 -6.63 35.35
C THR A 161 -19.39 -7.56 34.20
N SER A 162 -20.31 -8.35 33.62
CA SER A 162 -20.09 -9.17 32.41
C SER A 162 -19.68 -8.34 31.19
N ASP A 163 -20.02 -7.04 31.21
CA ASP A 163 -19.85 -6.15 30.06
C ASP A 163 -18.41 -5.65 29.95
N ASN A 164 -17.65 -5.58 31.05
CA ASN A 164 -16.24 -5.14 31.01
C ASN A 164 -15.33 -6.09 30.22
N CYS A 165 -15.50 -7.41 30.35
CA CYS A 165 -14.72 -8.37 29.57
C CYS A 165 -15.03 -8.25 28.07
N LYS A 166 -16.29 -7.99 27.72
CA LYS A 166 -16.75 -7.87 26.33
C LYS A 166 -16.33 -6.53 25.71
N LEU A 167 -16.35 -5.45 26.49
CA LEU A 167 -15.81 -4.15 26.07
C LEU A 167 -14.32 -4.24 25.75
N ASN A 168 -13.55 -4.90 26.63
CA ASN A 168 -12.13 -5.15 26.38
C ASN A 168 -11.92 -6.00 25.13
N PHE A 169 -12.75 -7.02 24.90
CA PHE A 169 -12.71 -7.82 23.67
C PHE A 169 -12.92 -6.96 22.42
N PHE A 170 -13.95 -6.11 22.36
CA PHE A 170 -14.18 -5.24 21.19
C PHE A 170 -13.08 -4.21 20.96
N ILE A 171 -12.52 -3.65 22.04
CA ILE A 171 -11.37 -2.76 21.95
C ILE A 171 -10.16 -3.49 21.36
N GLU A 172 -9.91 -4.73 21.78
CA GLU A 172 -8.82 -5.55 21.24
C GLU A 172 -9.08 -5.98 19.80
N GLU A 173 -10.29 -6.37 19.43
CA GLU A 173 -10.66 -6.64 18.03
C GLU A 173 -10.41 -5.42 17.15
N THR A 174 -10.82 -4.23 17.59
CA THR A 174 -10.56 -2.97 16.88
C THR A 174 -9.05 -2.75 16.67
N ASN A 175 -8.22 -3.04 17.70
CA ASN A 175 -6.77 -2.95 17.59
C ASN A 175 -6.20 -3.97 16.58
N ILE A 176 -6.70 -5.21 16.57
CA ILE A 176 -6.25 -6.29 15.66
C ILE A 176 -6.59 -5.95 14.21
N ILE A 177 -7.82 -5.47 13.96
CA ILE A 177 -8.29 -5.06 12.64
C ILE A 177 -7.40 -3.93 12.11
N LEU A 178 -7.16 -2.89 12.91
CA LEU A 178 -6.33 -1.76 12.49
C LEU A 178 -4.87 -2.14 12.22
N ARG A 179 -4.26 -2.98 13.06
CA ARG A 179 -2.90 -3.51 12.80
C ARG A 179 -2.84 -4.32 11.50
N THR A 180 -3.92 -5.03 11.18
CA THR A 180 -4.01 -5.79 9.92
C THR A 180 -4.17 -4.86 8.73
N LEU A 181 -5.01 -3.83 8.86
CA LEU A 181 -5.16 -2.78 7.86
C LEU A 181 -3.84 -2.05 7.59
N GLU A 182 -3.08 -1.67 8.62
CA GLU A 182 -1.75 -1.04 8.47
C GLU A 182 -0.79 -1.92 7.65
N ARG A 183 -0.79 -3.24 7.87
CA ARG A 183 0.02 -4.17 7.09
C ARG A 183 -0.43 -4.24 5.62
N GLU A 184 -1.73 -4.30 5.38
CA GLU A 184 -2.27 -4.31 4.01
C GLU A 184 -1.98 -3.00 3.27
N ILE A 185 -2.06 -1.86 3.96
CA ILE A 185 -1.68 -0.55 3.39
C ILE A 185 -0.21 -0.56 2.97
N LEU A 186 0.71 -1.10 3.79
CA LEU A 186 2.13 -1.20 3.45
C LEU A 186 2.38 -2.16 2.28
N LYS A 187 1.64 -3.26 2.21
CA LYS A 187 1.70 -4.19 1.08
C LYS A 187 1.23 -3.52 -0.22
N LYS A 188 0.07 -2.88 -0.20
CA LYS A 188 -0.46 -2.13 -1.35
C LYS A 188 0.45 -0.98 -1.77
N LYS A 189 1.09 -0.29 -0.83
CA LYS A 189 2.14 0.68 -1.12
C LYS A 189 3.28 0.06 -1.93
N MET A 190 3.77 -1.11 -1.52
CA MET A 190 4.82 -1.82 -2.24
C MET A 190 4.36 -2.22 -3.65
N ASP A 191 3.14 -2.77 -3.77
CA ASP A 191 2.56 -3.17 -5.05
C ASP A 191 2.47 -1.99 -6.03
N VAL A 192 1.97 -0.85 -5.58
CA VAL A 192 1.90 0.39 -6.38
C VAL A 192 3.29 0.89 -6.75
N TYR A 193 4.25 0.82 -5.83
CA TYR A 193 5.61 1.24 -6.11
C TYR A 193 6.27 0.37 -7.18
N GLN A 194 6.08 -0.95 -7.10
CA GLN A 194 6.66 -1.92 -8.04
C GLN A 194 5.95 -1.96 -9.39
N SER A 195 4.69 -1.51 -9.47
CA SER A 195 3.92 -1.53 -10.72
C SER A 195 4.46 -0.56 -11.78
N LEU A 196 5.14 0.52 -11.39
CA LEU A 196 5.64 1.54 -12.33
C LEU A 196 6.57 0.97 -13.42
N PRO A 197 7.71 0.33 -13.09
CA PRO A 197 8.59 -0.25 -14.10
C PRO A 197 7.93 -1.43 -14.84
N LEU A 198 7.00 -2.16 -14.19
CA LEU A 198 6.25 -3.24 -14.84
C LEU A 198 5.30 -2.70 -15.91
N SER A 199 4.65 -1.57 -15.65
CA SER A 199 3.79 -0.88 -16.61
C SER A 199 4.61 -0.43 -17.83
N VAL A 200 5.75 0.22 -17.59
CA VAL A 200 6.69 0.60 -18.67
C VAL A 200 7.13 -0.62 -19.47
N GLN A 201 7.51 -1.72 -18.81
CA GLN A 201 7.90 -2.94 -19.48
C GLN A 201 6.77 -3.52 -20.34
N SER A 202 5.54 -3.53 -19.82
CA SER A 202 4.36 -4.02 -20.53
C SER A 202 4.13 -3.21 -21.82
N ASP A 203 4.15 -1.88 -21.71
CA ASP A 203 3.95 -0.98 -22.84
C ASP A 203 5.08 -1.08 -23.88
N LEU A 204 6.32 -1.29 -23.43
CA LEU A 204 7.49 -1.39 -24.30
C LEU A 204 7.76 -2.79 -24.85
N LYS A 205 7.08 -3.81 -24.33
CA LYS A 205 7.25 -5.22 -24.72
C LYS A 205 7.27 -5.45 -26.24
N PRO A 206 6.30 -4.96 -27.05
CA PRO A 206 6.33 -5.20 -28.49
C PRO A 206 7.59 -4.62 -29.17
N TYR A 207 8.07 -3.47 -28.70
CA TYR A 207 9.28 -2.84 -29.24
C TYR A 207 10.56 -3.59 -28.87
N TYR A 208 10.62 -4.15 -27.65
CA TYR A 208 11.71 -5.04 -27.28
C TYR A 208 11.74 -6.30 -28.13
N GLU A 209 10.58 -6.91 -28.39
CA GLU A 209 10.48 -8.10 -29.24
C GLU A 209 10.87 -7.82 -30.70
N GLU A 210 10.54 -6.64 -31.22
CA GLU A 210 10.97 -6.19 -32.54
C GLU A 210 12.47 -5.93 -32.59
N ALA A 211 13.01 -5.14 -31.66
CA ALA A 211 14.43 -4.80 -31.60
C ALA A 211 15.32 -6.04 -31.39
N ALA A 212 14.83 -7.06 -30.69
CA ALA A 212 15.56 -8.32 -30.49
C ALA A 212 15.79 -9.11 -31.79
N LYS A 213 15.03 -8.82 -32.86
CA LYS A 213 15.16 -9.47 -34.18
C LYS A 213 16.23 -8.81 -35.06
N ILE A 214 16.68 -7.61 -34.71
CA ILE A 214 17.71 -6.89 -35.45
C ILE A 214 19.02 -7.69 -35.41
N GLN A 215 19.65 -7.84 -36.57
CA GLN A 215 20.95 -8.46 -36.75
C GLN A 215 21.98 -7.36 -36.99
N GLY A 216 23.20 -7.56 -36.48
CA GLY A 216 24.32 -6.62 -36.56
C GLY A 216 25.48 -7.16 -37.37
#